data_AF-A0A9C8ZMP0-F1
#
_entry.id   AF-A0A9C8ZMP0-F1
#
_cell.length_a   1.000
_cell.length_b   1.000
_cell.length_c   1.000
_cell.angle_alpha   90.00
_cell.angle_beta   90.00
_cell.angle_gamma   90.00
#
_symmetry.space_group_name_H-M   'P 1'
#
loop_
_entity.id
_entity.type
_entity.pdbx_description
1 polymer ?
#
loop_
_entity_poly.entity_id
_entity_poly.type
_entity_poly.pdbx_seq_one_letter_code
_entity_poly.pdbx_strand_id
1 'polypeptide(L)'
;MKTDKKLKNKAPRRSRRHPRAIWLEILFFIAMAVFGFAVVSSLWAGESVIVRLAPFLGEGRAEEGKAPGLYEALSRRPVPEPELSPIFTPSVQYWREELIKWGVKYGLDPNLLATVMQIESCGNPEAR
;
A
#
# COMPACT_ATOMS: atom_id res chain seq x y z
N MET A 1 -62.35 59.55 -19.27
CA MET A 1 -62.88 58.25 -18.80
C MET A 1 -61.81 57.58 -17.96
N LYS A 2 -62.02 57.51 -16.65
CA LYS A 2 -61.07 57.02 -15.64
C LYS A 2 -61.18 55.49 -15.62
N THR A 3 -60.09 54.76 -15.84
CA THR A 3 -60.08 53.30 -15.65
C THR A 3 -58.98 52.93 -14.66
N ASP A 4 -59.44 52.54 -13.48
CA ASP A 4 -58.66 52.10 -12.34
C ASP A 4 -57.79 50.89 -12.72
N LYS A 5 -56.47 51.11 -12.84
CA LYS A 5 -55.51 50.01 -12.93
C LYS A 5 -55.32 49.41 -11.54
N LYS A 6 -56.10 48.35 -11.27
CA LYS A 6 -55.95 47.43 -10.14
C LYS A 6 -54.46 47.14 -9.86
N LEU A 7 -53.95 47.63 -8.73
CA LEU A 7 -52.68 47.22 -8.15
C LEU A 7 -52.79 45.74 -7.76
N LYS A 8 -52.32 44.84 -8.63
CA LYS A 8 -52.16 43.42 -8.29
C LYS A 8 -50.85 43.27 -7.51
N ASN A 9 -50.94 43.38 -6.18
CA ASN A 9 -49.87 43.01 -5.25
C ASN A 9 -49.48 41.54 -5.50
N LYS A 10 -48.30 41.31 -6.08
CA LYS A 10 -47.69 39.97 -6.14
C LYS A 10 -47.14 39.65 -4.75
N ALA A 11 -47.81 38.76 -4.03
CA ALA A 11 -47.32 38.23 -2.76
C ALA A 11 -45.93 37.58 -2.94
N PRO A 12 -45.02 37.69 -1.95
CA PRO A 12 -43.68 37.12 -2.06
C PRO A 12 -43.76 35.60 -2.14
N ARG A 13 -43.16 35.02 -3.19
CA ARG A 13 -42.98 33.57 -3.33
C ARG A 13 -42.06 33.07 -2.23
N ARG A 14 -42.65 32.62 -1.11
CA ARG A 14 -41.95 31.94 -0.04
C ARG A 14 -41.39 30.63 -0.59
N SER A 15 -40.08 30.60 -0.84
CA SER A 15 -39.35 29.40 -1.27
C SER A 15 -39.60 28.29 -0.25
N ARG A 16 -40.42 27.32 -0.64
CA ARG A 16 -40.81 26.18 0.17
C ARG A 16 -39.69 25.15 0.07
N ARG A 17 -38.57 25.38 0.78
CA ARG A 17 -37.55 24.33 0.93
C ARG A 17 -38.24 23.13 1.56
N HIS A 18 -38.28 22.02 0.84
CA HIS A 18 -38.99 20.83 1.28
C HIS A 18 -38.31 20.29 2.56
N PRO A 19 -39.09 19.87 3.57
CA PRO A 19 -38.55 19.41 4.85
C PRO A 19 -37.54 18.27 4.69
N ARG A 20 -37.68 17.47 3.62
CA ARG A 20 -36.74 16.40 3.26
C ARG A 20 -35.32 16.91 2.95
N ALA A 21 -35.19 18.09 2.35
CA ALA A 21 -33.89 18.68 2.06
C ALA A 21 -33.18 19.16 3.34
N ILE A 22 -33.92 19.72 4.29
CA ILE A 22 -33.38 20.16 5.58
C ILE A 22 -32.88 18.95 6.39
N TRP A 23 -33.65 17.85 6.41
CA TRP A 23 -33.23 16.62 7.06
C TRP A 23 -31.97 16.01 6.43
N LEU A 24 -31.85 16.05 5.10
CA LEU A 24 -30.64 15.59 4.40
C LEU A 24 -29.42 16.44 4.73
N GLU A 25 -29.56 17.76 4.79
CA GLU A 25 -28.46 18.65 5.20
C GLU A 25 -28.01 18.36 6.64
N ILE A 26 -28.94 18.21 7.58
CA ILE A 26 -28.62 17.89 8.99
C ILE A 26 -27.89 16.54 9.08
N LEU A 27 -28.39 15.50 8.40
CA LEU A 27 -27.74 14.19 8.39
C LEU A 27 -26.34 14.25 7.77
N PHE A 28 -26.15 15.04 6.72
CA PHE A 28 -24.85 15.25 6.08
C PHE A 28 -23.86 15.91 7.04
N PHE A 29 -24.25 16.97 7.76
CA PHE A 29 -23.38 17.64 8.73
C PHE A 29 -23.03 16.74 9.93
N ILE A 30 -23.98 15.96 10.43
CA ILE A 30 -23.73 14.98 11.51
C ILE A 30 -22.73 13.92 11.03
N ALA A 31 -22.94 13.36 9.84
CA ALA A 31 -22.02 12.36 9.27
C ALA A 31 -20.61 12.91 9.09
N MET A 32 -20.48 14.15 8.60
CA MET A 32 -19.18 14.80 8.41
C MET A 32 -18.49 15.11 9.75
N ALA A 33 -19.24 15.51 10.78
CA ALA A 33 -18.68 15.76 12.12
C ALA A 33 -18.18 14.46 12.78
N VAL A 34 -18.95 13.37 12.69
CA VAL A 34 -18.55 12.05 13.20
C VAL A 34 -17.32 11.54 12.44
N PHE A 35 -17.31 11.65 11.11
CA PHE A 35 -16.18 11.22 10.29
C PHE A 35 -14.91 12.04 10.56
N GLY A 36 -15.04 13.37 10.60
CA GLY A 36 -13.93 14.27 10.89
C GLY A 36 -13.35 14.05 12.29
N PHE A 37 -14.22 13.86 13.29
CA PHE A 37 -13.78 13.57 14.66
C PHE A 37 -13.05 12.22 14.77
N ALA A 38 -13.53 11.18 14.08
CA ALA A 38 -12.86 9.87 14.06
C ALA A 38 -11.46 9.96 13.44
N VAL A 39 -11.29 10.65 12.31
CA VAL A 39 -10.00 10.81 11.65
C VAL A 39 -9.00 11.58 12.52
N VAL A 40 -9.42 12.70 13.13
CA VAL A 40 -8.56 13.50 14.00
C VAL A 40 -8.19 12.72 15.27
N SER A 41 -9.15 12.00 15.87
CA SER A 41 -8.90 11.16 17.04
C SER A 41 -7.87 10.06 16.75
N SER A 42 -7.96 9.39 15.60
CA SER A 42 -7.01 8.33 15.23
C SER A 42 -5.61 8.85 14.95
N LEU A 43 -5.49 10.04 14.34
CA LEU A 43 -4.19 10.69 14.14
C LEU A 43 -3.53 11.09 15.47
N TRP A 44 -4.32 11.50 16.47
CA TRP A 44 -3.80 11.85 17.79
C TRP A 44 -3.49 10.62 18.66
N ALA A 45 -4.24 9.54 18.50
CA ALA A 45 -4.05 8.28 19.22
C ALA A 45 -2.94 7.39 18.62
N GLY A 46 -2.36 7.76 17.47
CA GLY A 46 -1.31 6.98 16.81
C GLY A 46 -1.79 5.65 16.21
N GLU A 47 -3.11 5.45 16.11
CA GLU A 47 -3.72 4.25 15.55
C GLU A 47 -4.05 4.46 14.06
N SER A 48 -3.45 3.66 13.18
CA SER A 48 -3.82 3.62 11.78
C SER A 48 -5.18 2.92 11.64
N VAL A 49 -6.20 3.67 11.22
CA VAL A 49 -7.54 3.13 10.91
C VAL A 49 -7.43 2.25 9.68
N ILE A 50 -7.25 0.95 9.89
CA ILE A 50 -7.46 -0.05 8.84
C ILE A 50 -8.98 -0.20 8.69
N VAL A 51 -9.51 0.27 7.55
CA VAL A 51 -10.86 -0.07 7.09
C VAL A 51 -10.94 -1.59 6.98
N ARG A 52 -11.47 -2.26 8.00
CA ARG A 52 -11.61 -3.72 8.02
C ARG A 52 -12.73 -4.12 7.06
N LEU A 53 -12.36 -4.43 5.84
CA LEU A 53 -13.24 -5.08 4.86
C LEU A 53 -13.04 -6.59 4.93
N ALA A 54 -13.57 -7.26 5.96
CA ALA A 54 -13.92 -8.69 5.94
C ALA A 54 -14.48 -9.17 7.29
N PRO A 55 -15.71 -9.73 7.34
CA PRO A 55 -16.11 -10.61 8.42
C PRO A 55 -15.83 -12.10 8.11
N PHE A 56 -14.95 -12.44 7.14
CA PHE A 56 -14.84 -13.81 6.62
C PHE A 56 -13.52 -14.55 6.92
N LEU A 57 -12.58 -14.02 7.69
CA LEU A 57 -11.42 -14.81 8.11
C LEU A 57 -11.41 -14.97 9.62
N GLY A 58 -11.47 -16.24 10.02
CA GLY A 58 -11.74 -16.71 11.37
C GLY A 58 -10.77 -16.20 12.43
N GLU A 59 -11.23 -16.41 13.65
CA GLU A 59 -10.63 -16.09 14.93
C GLU A 59 -9.24 -16.74 15.08
N GLY A 60 -8.25 -16.11 14.44
CA GLY A 60 -6.84 -16.38 14.66
C GLY A 60 -6.37 -15.59 15.88
N ARG A 61 -6.17 -16.30 16.99
CA ARG A 61 -5.42 -15.89 18.19
C ARG A 61 -4.32 -14.90 17.83
N ALA A 62 -4.41 -13.68 18.36
CA ALA A 62 -3.36 -12.68 18.28
C ALA A 62 -2.16 -13.13 19.11
N GLU A 63 -1.31 -13.96 18.52
CA GLU A 63 0.09 -14.04 18.92
C GLU A 63 0.76 -12.76 18.40
N GLU A 64 1.39 -12.04 19.33
CA GLU A 64 2.20 -10.84 19.14
C GLU A 64 3.44 -11.18 18.30
N GLY A 65 3.22 -11.45 17.01
CA GLY A 65 4.27 -11.66 16.05
C GLY A 65 4.84 -10.31 15.65
N LYS A 66 5.89 -9.86 16.34
CA LYS A 66 6.82 -8.87 15.83
C LYS A 66 7.12 -9.21 14.38
N ALA A 67 6.55 -8.47 13.44
CA ALA A 67 6.74 -8.73 12.01
C ALA A 67 8.24 -8.72 11.73
N PRO A 68 8.86 -9.87 11.40
CA PRO A 68 10.25 -9.85 10.97
C PRO A 68 10.26 -9.06 9.66
N GLY A 69 11.20 -8.13 9.53
CA GLY A 69 11.30 -7.21 8.40
C GLY A 69 11.03 -7.92 7.08
N LEU A 70 9.89 -7.61 6.45
CA LEU A 70 9.40 -8.29 5.26
C LEU A 70 10.30 -8.05 4.03
N TYR A 71 11.27 -7.13 4.14
CA TYR A 71 12.29 -6.86 3.14
C TYR A 71 13.65 -7.52 3.45
N GLU A 72 13.83 -8.10 4.64
CA GLU A 72 15.08 -8.71 5.07
C GLU A 72 14.87 -10.22 5.28
N ALA A 73 14.58 -10.90 4.17
CA ALA A 73 14.72 -12.35 4.13
C ALA A 73 16.21 -12.67 4.20
N LEU A 74 16.76 -12.71 5.42
CA LEU A 74 18.04 -13.38 5.65
C LEU A 74 17.89 -14.77 5.04
N SER A 75 18.67 -15.05 3.98
CA SER A 75 18.70 -16.34 3.29
C SER A 75 19.19 -17.40 4.27
N ARG A 76 18.29 -17.88 5.13
CA ARG A 76 18.58 -18.82 6.20
C ARG A 76 18.60 -20.25 5.70
N ARG A 77 18.89 -20.45 4.41
CA ARG A 77 19.26 -21.77 3.91
C ARG A 77 20.60 -22.10 4.55
N PRO A 78 20.77 -23.30 5.13
CA PRO A 78 22.11 -23.83 5.36
C PRO A 78 22.82 -23.71 4.01
N VAL A 79 23.87 -22.91 3.94
CA VAL A 79 24.70 -22.83 2.74
C VAL A 79 25.52 -24.11 2.79
N PRO A 80 25.22 -25.17 1.99
CA PRO A 80 26.24 -26.18 1.70
C PRO A 80 27.48 -25.44 1.19
N GLU A 81 28.67 -26.04 1.30
CA GLU A 81 29.92 -25.37 0.93
C GLU A 81 29.75 -24.48 -0.30
N PRO A 82 30.19 -23.21 -0.26
CA PRO A 82 29.80 -22.20 -1.23
C PRO A 82 30.25 -22.62 -2.62
N GLU A 83 29.35 -23.29 -3.33
CA GLU A 83 29.58 -23.92 -4.62
C GLU A 83 28.65 -23.29 -5.65
N LEU A 84 29.20 -23.02 -6.82
CA LEU A 84 28.45 -22.52 -7.96
C LEU A 84 27.86 -23.68 -8.75
N SER A 85 26.53 -23.67 -8.92
CA SER A 85 25.81 -24.67 -9.70
C SER A 85 26.34 -24.78 -11.13
N PRO A 86 26.47 -26.00 -11.70
CA PRO A 86 26.94 -26.19 -13.07
C PRO A 86 25.93 -25.71 -14.14
N ILE A 87 24.71 -25.32 -13.76
CA ILE A 87 23.64 -24.92 -14.70
C ILE A 87 23.93 -23.58 -15.40
N PHE A 88 24.75 -22.72 -14.79
CA PHE A 88 25.05 -21.41 -15.36
C PHE A 88 25.90 -21.53 -16.64
N THR A 89 25.72 -20.57 -17.55
CA THR A 89 26.43 -20.54 -18.83
C THR A 89 27.96 -20.48 -18.63
N PRO A 90 28.77 -20.95 -19.61
CA PRO A 90 30.23 -20.92 -19.48
C PRO A 90 30.80 -19.53 -19.16
N SER A 91 30.20 -18.47 -19.70
CA SER A 91 30.58 -17.08 -19.43
C SER A 91 30.36 -16.67 -17.97
N VAL A 92 29.32 -17.17 -17.30
CA VAL A 92 29.09 -16.95 -15.86
C VAL A 92 30.01 -17.86 -15.03
N GLN A 93 30.25 -19.10 -15.47
CA GLN A 93 31.17 -20.03 -14.81
C GLN A 93 32.62 -19.52 -14.77
N TYR A 94 33.02 -18.69 -15.74
CA TYR A 94 34.32 -18.00 -15.73
C TYR A 94 34.54 -17.21 -14.43
N TRP A 95 33.49 -16.62 -13.87
CA TRP A 95 33.52 -15.79 -12.65
C TRP A 95 33.33 -16.59 -11.36
N ARG A 96 33.46 -17.92 -11.40
CA ARG A 96 33.15 -18.80 -10.26
C ARG A 96 33.87 -18.40 -8.98
N GLU A 97 35.18 -18.15 -9.06
CA GLU A 97 36.00 -17.85 -7.90
C GLU A 97 35.58 -16.53 -7.25
N GLU A 98 35.29 -15.50 -8.04
CA GLU A 98 34.81 -14.20 -7.59
C GLU A 98 33.42 -14.27 -6.98
N LEU A 99 32.50 -15.00 -7.62
CA LEU A 99 31.13 -15.20 -7.14
C LEU A 99 31.12 -15.89 -5.77
N ILE A 100 31.95 -16.93 -5.60
CA ILE A 100 32.11 -17.63 -4.31
C ILE A 100 32.72 -16.68 -3.27
N LYS A 101 33.81 -15.98 -3.63
CA LYS A 101 34.48 -15.03 -2.74
C LYS A 101 33.56 -13.90 -2.27
N TRP A 102 32.75 -13.33 -3.15
CA TRP A 102 31.78 -12.29 -2.79
C TRP A 102 30.60 -12.84 -2.01
N GLY A 103 30.12 -14.04 -2.35
CA GLY A 103 29.11 -14.74 -1.56
C GLY A 103 29.52 -14.90 -0.10
N VAL A 104 30.74 -15.42 0.14
CA VAL A 104 31.30 -15.55 1.49
C VAL A 104 31.46 -14.20 2.18
N LYS A 105 32.00 -13.19 1.47
CA LYS A 105 32.26 -11.86 2.03
C LYS A 105 30.99 -11.16 2.52
N TYR A 106 29.86 -11.35 1.82
CA TYR A 106 28.60 -10.64 2.10
C TYR A 106 27.50 -11.53 2.67
N GLY A 107 27.77 -12.80 2.96
CA GLY A 107 26.77 -13.74 3.48
C GLY A 107 25.67 -14.07 2.49
N LEU A 108 26.00 -14.13 1.19
CA LEU A 108 25.07 -14.41 0.10
C LEU A 108 25.40 -15.75 -0.57
N ASP A 109 24.37 -16.44 -1.07
CA ASP A 109 24.51 -17.66 -1.88
C ASP A 109 25.18 -17.31 -3.23
N PRO A 110 26.31 -17.94 -3.61
CA PRO A 110 26.95 -17.71 -4.90
C PRO A 110 26.01 -17.91 -6.11
N ASN A 111 25.03 -18.82 -5.99
CA ASN A 111 24.03 -19.06 -7.03
C ASN A 111 23.05 -17.89 -7.19
N LEU A 112 22.80 -17.14 -6.11
CA LEU A 112 22.00 -15.91 -6.17
C LEU A 112 22.76 -14.81 -6.94
N LEU A 113 24.05 -14.61 -6.63
CA LEU A 113 24.90 -13.65 -7.36
C LEU A 113 24.99 -14.02 -8.85
N ALA A 114 25.19 -15.32 -9.14
CA ALA A 114 25.27 -15.82 -10.51
C ALA A 114 23.96 -15.65 -11.28
N THR A 115 22.81 -15.75 -10.60
CA THR A 115 21.51 -15.49 -11.21
C THR A 115 21.41 -14.03 -11.65
N VAL A 116 21.80 -13.08 -10.80
CA VAL A 116 21.84 -11.65 -11.17
C VAL A 116 22.78 -11.43 -12.35
N MET A 117 24.00 -11.96 -12.32
CA MET A 117 24.94 -11.84 -13.45
C MET A 117 24.38 -12.43 -14.75
N GLN A 118 23.71 -13.58 -14.67
CA GLN A 118 23.14 -14.26 -15.83
C GLN A 118 22.02 -13.45 -16.49
N ILE A 119 21.16 -12.77 -15.71
CA ILE A 119 20.06 -11.98 -16.26
C ILE A 119 20.49 -10.57 -16.71
N GLU A 120 21.49 -9.98 -16.05
CA GLU A 120 21.89 -8.60 -16.33
C GLU A 120 22.94 -8.50 -17.44
N SER A 121 23.88 -9.45 -17.52
CA SER A 121 25.00 -9.36 -18.46
C SER A 121 25.39 -10.65 -19.15
N CYS A 122 24.77 -11.79 -18.79
CA CYS A 122 25.22 -13.12 -19.19
C CYS A 122 26.71 -13.39 -18.87
N GLY A 123 27.29 -12.69 -17.88
CA GLY A 123 28.71 -12.77 -17.55
C GLY A 123 29.64 -11.87 -18.38
N ASN A 124 29.09 -10.94 -19.19
CA ASN A 124 29.87 -9.96 -19.93
C ASN A 124 30.22 -8.74 -19.04
N PRO A 125 31.51 -8.47 -18.75
CA PRO A 125 31.91 -7.31 -17.96
C PRO A 125 31.68 -5.96 -18.65
N GLU A 126 31.47 -5.95 -19.96
CA GLU A 126 31.26 -4.73 -20.78
C GLU A 126 29.79 -4.57 -21.22
N ALA A 127 28.85 -5.28 -20.61
CA ALA A 127 27.41 -5.10 -20.89
C ALA A 127 26.98 -3.64 -20.62
N ARG A 128 26.09 -3.11 -21.46
CA ARG A 128 25.58 -1.73 -21.40
C ARG A 128 24.07 -1.70 -21.58
#